data_AF-A0A0F9P8F3-F1
#
_entry.id   AF-A0A0F9P8F3-F1
#
_cell.length_a   1.000
_cell.length_b   1.000
_cell.length_c   1.000
_cell.angle_alpha   90.00
_cell.angle_beta   90.00
_cell.angle_gamma   90.00
#
_symmetry.space_group_name_H-M   'P 1'
#
loop_
_entity.id
_entity.type
_entity.pdbx_description
1 polymer ?
#
loop_
_entity_poly.entity_id
_entity_poly.type
_entity_poly.pdbx_seq_one_letter_code
_entity_poly.pdbx_strand_id
1 'polypeptide(L)' 'MISPDYYKHGGIEPIEYIKAQGWFPALACGNIVKYLTRYPYKNGIEDLEKAKTYLDWLIEYERKMENNN' A
#
# COMPACT_ATOMS: atom_id res chain seq x y z
N MET A 1 17.61 13.37 -4.25
CA MET A 1 16.31 12.81 -4.66
C MET A 1 15.27 13.88 -4.43
N ILE A 2 14.71 14.43 -5.50
CA ILE A 2 13.57 15.36 -5.42
C ILE A 2 12.35 14.48 -5.10
N SER A 3 11.89 14.52 -3.85
CA SER A 3 10.62 13.92 -3.45
C SER A 3 9.54 14.84 -4.03
N PRO A 4 8.76 14.43 -5.05
CA PRO A 4 7.75 15.31 -5.61
C PRO A 4 6.67 15.55 -4.54
N ASP A 5 6.37 16.82 -4.27
CA ASP A 5 5.42 17.32 -3.27
C ASP A 5 3.94 17.00 -3.61
N TYR A 6 3.68 15.88 -4.27
CA TYR A 6 2.40 15.55 -4.91
C TYR A 6 1.33 14.97 -3.98
N TYR A 7 1.56 14.90 -2.66
CA TYR A 7 0.57 14.37 -1.70
C TYR A 7 0.15 15.35 -0.60
N LYS A 8 0.79 16.52 -0.48
CA LYS A 8 0.53 17.46 0.65
C LYS A 8 -0.38 18.63 0.30
N HIS A 9 -1.40 18.41 -0.54
CA HIS A 9 -2.45 19.41 -0.77
C HIS A 9 -3.75 19.00 -0.07
N GLY A 10 -3.88 19.37 1.21
CA GLY A 10 -5.15 19.69 1.88
C GLY A 10 -6.21 18.60 2.07
N GLY A 11 -5.92 17.32 1.83
CA GLY A 11 -6.93 16.26 1.88
C GLY A 11 -6.32 14.92 2.29
N ILE A 12 -7.13 14.09 2.93
CA ILE A 12 -6.81 12.77 3.49
C ILE A 12 -5.88 11.98 2.55
N GLU A 13 -4.82 11.38 3.10
CA GLU A 13 -3.93 10.50 2.34
C GLU A 13 -4.73 9.39 1.64
N PRO A 14 -4.47 9.06 0.36
CA PRO A 14 -5.29 8.11 -0.39
C PRO A 14 -5.49 6.76 0.30
N ILE A 15 -4.48 6.28 1.03
CA ILE A 15 -4.56 5.03 1.79
C ILE A 15 -5.53 5.13 2.98
N GLU A 16 -5.60 6.29 3.62
CA GLU A 16 -6.53 6.55 4.72
C GLU A 16 -7.97 6.68 4.20
N TYR A 17 -8.17 7.27 3.02
CA TYR A 17 -9.47 7.26 2.36
C TYR A 17 -9.93 5.83 2.02
N ILE A 18 -9.05 5.01 1.43
CA ILE A 18 -9.33 3.60 1.10
C ILE A 18 -9.73 2.79 2.34
N LYS A 19 -9.01 2.99 3.47
CA LYS A 19 -9.36 2.37 4.76
C LYS A 19 -10.73 2.83 5.26
N ALA A 20 -11.02 4.12 5.19
CA ALA A 20 -12.31 4.68 5.59
C ALA A 20 -13.48 4.15 4.75
N GLN A 21 -13.25 3.80 3.48
CA GLN A 21 -14.25 3.16 2.62
C GLN A 21 -14.38 1.64 2.83
N GLY A 22 -13.58 1.03 3.71
CA GLY A 22 -13.58 -0.43 3.95
C GLY A 22 -13.03 -1.25 2.78
N TRP A 23 -12.26 -0.62 1.88
CA TRP A 23 -11.66 -1.32 0.72
C TRP A 23 -10.33 -1.99 1.05
N PHE A 24 -9.77 -1.67 2.21
CA PHE A 24 -8.66 -2.39 2.82
C PHE A 24 -9.23 -3.60 3.59
N PRO A 25 -8.65 -4.81 3.51
CA PRO A 25 -7.33 -5.19 2.97
C PRO A 25 -7.27 -5.60 1.48
N ALA A 26 -8.42 -5.78 0.82
CA ALA A 26 -8.48 -6.33 -0.53
C ALA A 26 -7.61 -5.59 -1.56
N LEU A 27 -7.60 -4.25 -1.50
CA LEU A 27 -6.80 -3.42 -2.41
C LEU A 27 -5.28 -3.57 -2.18
N ALA A 28 -4.86 -3.79 -0.93
CA ALA A 28 -3.46 -4.05 -0.62
C ALA A 28 -3.00 -5.39 -1.21
N CYS A 29 -3.79 -6.45 -1.02
CA CYS A 29 -3.54 -7.75 -1.63
C CYS A 29 -3.41 -7.66 -3.16
N GLY A 30 -4.34 -6.95 -3.82
CA GLY A 30 -4.29 -6.72 -5.26
C GLY A 30 -3.02 -5.99 -5.70
N ASN A 31 -2.58 -4.96 -4.96
CA ASN A 31 -1.34 -4.25 -5.26
C ASN A 31 -0.09 -5.09 -5.04
N ILE A 32 -0.05 -5.92 -4.00
CA ILE A 32 1.05 -6.86 -3.78
C ILE A 32 1.20 -7.80 -4.98
N VAL A 33 0.12 -8.46 -5.39
CA VAL A 33 0.12 -9.36 -6.56
C VAL A 33 0.52 -8.62 -7.83
N LYS A 34 -0.02 -7.41 -8.05
CA LYS A 34 0.32 -6.56 -9.19
C LYS A 34 1.83 -6.29 -9.27
N TYR A 35 2.46 -5.95 -8.15
CA TYR A 35 3.90 -5.64 -8.16
C TYR A 35 4.78 -6.89 -8.24
N LEU A 36 4.40 -7.99 -7.57
CA LEU A 36 5.11 -9.28 -7.67
C LEU A 36 5.04 -9.89 -9.07
N THR A 37 3.96 -9.66 -9.82
CA THR A 37 3.86 -10.15 -11.21
C THR A 37 4.54 -9.23 -12.22
N ARG A 38 4.69 -7.94 -11.90
CA ARG A 38 5.21 -6.92 -12.81
C ARG A 38 6.72 -6.70 -12.72
N TYR A 39 7.33 -6.95 -11.55
CA TYR A 39 8.75 -6.64 -11.33
C TYR A 39 9.71 -7.24 -12.37
N PRO A 40 9.53 -8.47 -12.91
CA PRO A 40 10.49 -9.04 -13.86
C PRO A 40 10.50 -8.32 -15.22
N TYR A 41 9.44 -7.56 -15.51
CA TYR A 41 9.16 -7.03 -16.85
C TYR A 41 9.15 -5.50 -16.94
N LYS A 42 9.11 -4.78 -15.80
CA LYS A 42 8.93 -3.31 -15.81
C LYS A 42 9.95 -2.56 -14.96
N ASN A 43 9.80 -2.59 -13.63
CA ASN A 43 10.55 -1.70 -12.74
C ASN A 43 11.52 -2.45 -11.80
N GLY A 44 11.68 -3.76 -11.95
CA GLY A 44 12.62 -4.55 -11.13
C GLY A 44 12.39 -4.34 -9.63
N ILE A 45 13.48 -4.04 -8.91
CA ILE A 45 13.48 -3.89 -7.45
C ILE A 45 12.50 -2.84 -6.92
N GLU A 46 12.22 -1.77 -7.67
CA GLU A 46 11.28 -0.72 -7.25
C GLU A 46 9.85 -1.27 -7.06
N ASP A 47 9.44 -2.23 -7.90
CA ASP A 47 8.14 -2.90 -7.71
C ASP A 47 8.18 -3.83 -6.49
N LEU A 48 9.30 -4.50 -6.21
CA LEU A 48 9.45 -5.31 -5.00
C LEU A 48 9.38 -4.45 -3.73
N GLU A 49 9.98 -3.27 -3.73
CA GLU A 49 9.88 -2.32 -2.63
C GLU A 49 8.44 -1.85 -2.42
N LYS A 50 7.71 -1.56 -3.50
CA LYS A 50 6.28 -1.23 -3.42
C LYS A 50 5.46 -2.40 -2.87
N ALA A 51 5.71 -3.62 -3.32
CA ALA A 51 5.05 -4.82 -2.79
C ALA A 51 5.30 -4.96 -1.28
N LYS A 52 6.55 -4.76 -0.85
CA LYS A 52 6.93 -4.77 0.57
C LYS A 52 6.16 -3.71 1.36
N THR A 53 6.06 -2.47 0.87
CA THR A 53 5.29 -1.41 1.54
C THR A 53 3.83 -1.80 1.75
N TYR A 54 3.16 -2.35 0.74
CA TYR A 54 1.77 -2.80 0.89
C TYR A 54 1.64 -3.99 1.84
N LEU A 55 2.61 -4.89 1.85
CA LEU A 55 2.65 -6.00 2.79
C LEU A 55 2.84 -5.52 4.24
N ASP A 56 3.74 -4.56 4.47
CA ASP A 56 3.97 -3.96 5.79
C ASP A 56 2.69 -3.28 6.32
N TRP A 57 1.97 -2.53 5.46
CA TRP A 57 0.68 -1.93 5.83
C TRP A 57 -0.41 -2.96 6.12
N LEU A 58 -0.45 -4.06 5.37
CA LEU A 58 -1.40 -5.16 5.60
C LEU A 58 -1.13 -5.82 6.95
N ILE A 59 0.12 -6.12 7.27
CA ILE A 59 0.51 -6.67 8.57
C ILE A 59 0.10 -5.73 9.72
N GLU A 60 0.34 -4.41 9.57
CA GLU A 60 -0.05 -3.44 10.60
C GLU A 60 -1.57 -3.40 10.81
N TYR A 61 -2.34 -3.44 9.71
CA TYR A 61 -3.79 -3.46 9.76
C TYR A 61 -4.33 -4.71 10.48
N GLU A 62 -3.86 -5.90 10.10
CA GLU A 62 -4.30 -7.16 10.73
C GLU A 62 -3.96 -7.19 12.22
N ARG A 63 -2.75 -6.77 12.61
CA ARG A 63 -2.37 -6.65 14.03
C ARG A 63 -3.28 -5.71 14.81
N LYS A 64 -3.75 -4.62 14.20
CA LYS A 64 -4.71 -3.71 14.83
C LYS A 64 -6.08 -4.37 15.00
N MET A 65 -6.53 -5.14 14.02
CA MET A 65 -7.80 -5.88 14.10
C MET A 65 -7.74 -6.99 15.15
N GLU A 66 -6.63 -7.72 15.27
CA GLU A 66 -6.43 -8.75 16.31
C GLU A 66 -6.47 -8.18 17.73
N ASN A 67 -5.83 -7.03 17.96
CA ASN A 67 -5.79 -6.40 19.30
C ASN A 67 -7.13 -5.73 19.72
N ASN A 68 -8.05 -5.53 18.77
CA ASN A 68 -9.35 -4.91 19.02
C ASN A 68 -10.49 -5.92 19.20
N ASN A 69 -10.19 -7.22 19.11
CA ASN A 69 -11.10 -8.34 19.35
C ASN A 69 -10.79 -9.02 20.69
#